data_AF-A0AAV5JK70-F1
#
_entry.id   AF-A0AAV5JK70-F1
#
_cell.length_a   1.000
_cell.length_b   1.000
_cell.length_c   1.000
_cell.angle_alpha   90.00
_cell.angle_beta   90.00
_cell.angle_gamma   90.00
#
_symmetry.space_group_name_H-M   'P 1'
#
loop_
_entity.id
_entity.type
_entity.pdbx_description
1 polymer ?
#
loop_
_entity_poly.entity_id
_entity_poly.type
_entity_poly.pdbx_seq_one_letter_code
_entity_poly.pdbx_strand_id
1 'polypeptide(L)'
;MFKVAVTLVVSAGLAVCCAMMAVLIALVASSPTKGWSGRSLSLLDPTYASKYIPIIASVSEHQPPTWPSYFMDINVLAFLVPAGIIACFSPLSDASSFVVLYIVTSVYFSGVMVRLMLVLAPAACILSGIALSQAFDVLARSIKFQLPGFPTNSEVDAGDSNPITVEAKNNAPKTDKTGEPSKDRPSRKNKKKGKEQAERPSVKGKPEKKRLLVLPMGASILALLLLVLLSAFYVVHSVWAAAEAYSAPSIVLTSYSHDGLHVFDDFREAYAWLSHNTDVDHKVASWWDYGYQTTAMANRTVIVDNNTWNNTHIATVGTAMSSPEKAAWEIFNSLDVKYVLVVFGGLVGYPSDDINKFLWMVRIGGGVFPHIKEPDYLVNSFL
;
A
#
# COMPACT_ATOMS: atom_id res chain seq x y z
N MET A 1 -39.36 9.77 40.88
CA MET A 1 -38.44 8.63 41.09
C MET A 1 -37.75 8.19 39.79
N PHE A 2 -38.45 7.69 38.76
CA PHE A 2 -37.83 7.13 37.53
C PHE A 2 -36.62 7.89 36.95
N LYS A 3 -36.71 9.21 36.72
CA LYS A 3 -35.58 10.02 36.22
C LYS A 3 -34.32 9.92 37.09
N VAL A 4 -34.45 9.88 38.41
CA VAL A 4 -33.31 9.78 39.34
C VAL A 4 -32.64 8.41 39.23
N ALA A 5 -33.43 7.33 39.10
CA ALA A 5 -32.91 5.99 38.89
C ALA A 5 -32.16 5.88 37.55
N VAL A 6 -32.69 6.46 36.47
CA VAL A 6 -32.01 6.51 35.16
C VAL A 6 -30.69 7.28 35.26
N THR A 7 -30.67 8.48 35.87
CA THR A 7 -29.42 9.25 36.04
C THR A 7 -28.38 8.48 36.87
N LEU A 8 -28.80 7.75 37.91
CA LEU A 8 -27.90 6.96 38.76
C LEU A 8 -27.35 5.73 38.02
N VAL A 9 -28.17 5.02 37.23
CA VAL A 9 -27.70 3.91 36.39
C VAL A 9 -26.72 4.40 35.31
N VAL A 10 -26.99 5.55 34.69
CA VAL A 10 -26.11 6.14 33.67
C VAL A 10 -24.80 6.64 34.30
N SER A 11 -24.83 7.31 35.46
CA SER A 11 -23.59 7.77 36.11
C SER A 11 -22.75 6.62 36.68
N ALA A 12 -23.39 5.58 37.24
CA ALA A 12 -22.70 4.37 37.67
C ALA A 12 -22.10 3.61 36.48
N GLY A 13 -22.85 3.46 35.38
CA GLY A 13 -22.36 2.83 34.15
C GLY A 13 -21.17 3.59 33.54
N LEU A 14 -21.23 4.93 33.52
CA LEU A 14 -20.12 5.77 33.06
C LEU A 14 -18.90 5.64 33.98
N ALA A 15 -19.11 5.65 35.30
CA ALA A 15 -18.03 5.48 36.29
C ALA A 15 -17.35 4.11 36.18
N VAL A 16 -18.12 3.02 36.00
CA VAL A 16 -17.59 1.67 35.75
C VAL A 16 -16.83 1.62 34.42
N CYS A 17 -17.35 2.25 33.36
CA CYS A 17 -16.66 2.32 32.07
C CYS A 17 -15.32 3.08 32.19
N CYS A 18 -15.30 4.23 32.87
CA CYS A 18 -14.06 4.97 33.16
C CYS A 18 -13.09 4.20 34.05
N ALA A 19 -13.58 3.45 35.04
CA ALA A 19 -12.74 2.59 35.88
C ALA A 19 -12.12 1.43 35.09
N MET A 20 -12.89 0.77 34.22
CA MET A 20 -12.36 -0.24 33.30
C MET A 20 -11.34 0.37 32.32
N MET A 21 -11.58 1.58 31.82
CA MET A 21 -10.61 2.32 30.99
C MET A 21 -9.30 2.54 31.75
N ALA A 22 -9.36 3.00 33.00
CA ALA A 22 -8.20 3.25 33.84
C ALA A 22 -7.43 1.97 34.19
N VAL A 23 -8.13 0.86 34.47
CA VAL A 23 -7.52 -0.46 34.69
C VAL A 23 -6.86 -0.98 33.41
N LEU A 24 -7.49 -0.81 32.24
CA LEU A 24 -6.90 -1.19 30.96
C LEU A 24 -5.64 -0.37 30.66
N ILE A 25 -5.67 0.94 30.89
CA ILE A 25 -4.51 1.85 30.74
C ILE A 25 -3.39 1.48 31.72
N ALA A 26 -3.71 1.10 32.97
CA ALA A 26 -2.72 0.65 33.95
C ALA A 26 -2.08 -0.70 33.56
N LEU A 27 -2.86 -1.66 33.09
CA LEU A 27 -2.36 -2.93 32.55
C LEU A 27 -1.44 -2.70 31.34
N VAL A 28 -1.86 -1.87 30.39
CA VAL A 28 -1.06 -1.45 29.23
C VAL A 28 0.23 -0.75 29.68
N ALA A 29 0.18 0.17 30.65
CA ALA A 29 1.35 0.87 31.16
C ALA A 29 2.34 -0.03 31.94
N SER A 30 1.84 -1.09 32.58
CA SER A 30 2.67 -2.06 33.32
C SER A 30 3.34 -3.13 32.44
N SER A 31 2.85 -3.33 31.21
CA SER A 31 3.40 -4.31 30.27
C SER A 31 4.74 -3.83 29.68
N PRO A 32 5.82 -4.64 29.68
CA PRO A 32 7.11 -4.25 29.11
C PRO A 32 7.07 -3.81 27.63
N THR A 33 6.16 -4.37 26.82
CA THR A 33 5.92 -3.97 25.42
C THR A 33 4.70 -3.04 25.23
N LYS A 34 4.13 -2.52 26.33
CA LYS A 34 2.85 -1.79 26.36
C LYS A 34 1.67 -2.54 25.70
N GLY A 35 1.65 -3.87 25.78
CA GLY A 35 0.66 -4.73 25.12
C GLY A 35 0.82 -4.88 23.60
N TRP A 36 1.80 -4.22 22.98
CA TRP A 36 2.07 -4.35 21.55
C TRP A 36 3.01 -5.52 21.25
N SER A 37 2.95 -6.05 20.02
CA SER A 37 3.99 -6.94 19.49
C SER A 37 5.26 -6.15 19.16
N GLY A 38 6.44 -6.79 19.17
CA GLY A 38 7.70 -6.13 18.82
C GLY A 38 7.69 -5.48 17.43
N ARG A 39 7.12 -6.18 16.42
CA ARG A 39 6.99 -5.68 15.04
C ARG A 39 6.02 -4.51 14.90
N SER A 40 4.99 -4.41 15.75
CA SER A 40 4.11 -3.24 15.79
C SER A 40 4.71 -2.08 16.60
N LEU A 41 5.48 -2.37 17.65
CA LEU A 41 6.16 -1.35 18.46
C LEU A 41 7.25 -0.64 17.66
N SER A 42 7.98 -1.38 16.79
CA SER A 42 8.98 -0.79 15.89
C SER A 42 8.41 0.14 14.81
N LEU A 43 7.09 0.15 14.58
CA LEU A 43 6.43 1.13 13.71
C LEU A 43 6.03 2.43 14.43
N LEU A 44 6.08 2.43 15.77
CA LEU A 44 5.80 3.59 16.62
C LEU A 44 7.10 4.19 17.21
N ASP A 45 8.11 3.33 17.44
CA ASP A 45 9.47 3.69 17.84
C ASP A 45 10.47 2.95 16.93
N PRO A 46 10.99 3.58 15.84
CA PRO A 46 11.95 2.94 14.95
C PRO A 46 13.27 2.59 15.64
N THR A 47 13.62 3.21 16.78
CA THR A 47 14.85 2.92 17.51
C THR A 47 14.78 1.58 18.25
N TYR A 48 13.57 1.11 18.57
CA TYR A 48 13.36 -0.13 19.33
C TYR A 48 13.89 -1.37 18.60
N ALA A 49 13.60 -1.52 17.31
CA ALA A 49 14.07 -2.68 16.53
C ALA A 49 15.60 -2.75 16.45
N SER A 50 16.23 -1.63 16.07
CA SER A 50 17.69 -1.54 15.95
C SER A 50 18.44 -1.86 17.25
N LYS A 51 17.86 -1.54 18.41
CA LYS A 51 18.51 -1.71 19.71
C LYS A 51 18.21 -3.05 20.39
N TYR A 52 17.04 -3.64 20.17
CA TYR A 52 16.59 -4.81 20.95
C TYR A 52 16.27 -6.06 20.12
N ILE A 53 16.09 -5.97 18.80
CA ILE A 53 15.75 -7.13 17.96
C ILE A 53 16.53 -7.08 16.63
N PRO A 54 17.80 -7.50 16.60
CA PRO A 54 18.67 -7.42 15.41
C PRO A 54 18.09 -8.08 14.15
N ILE A 55 17.28 -9.14 14.29
CA ILE A 55 16.61 -9.82 13.17
C ILE A 55 15.68 -8.85 12.41
N ILE A 56 14.91 -8.01 13.13
CA ILE A 56 14.03 -7.01 12.49
C ILE A 56 14.86 -5.91 11.83
N ALA A 57 15.97 -5.49 12.46
CA ALA A 57 16.86 -4.48 11.89
C ALA A 57 17.66 -4.96 10.66
N SER A 58 17.91 -6.27 10.55
CA SER A 58 18.69 -6.87 9.45
C SER A 58 17.96 -6.90 8.10
N VAL A 59 16.62 -6.78 8.08
CA VAL A 59 15.86 -6.74 6.83
C VAL A 59 15.97 -5.35 6.20
N SER A 60 16.44 -5.27 4.96
CA SER A 60 16.57 -4.01 4.21
C SER A 60 15.24 -3.25 4.08
N GLU A 61 14.13 -3.96 3.91
CA GLU A 61 12.78 -3.38 3.86
C GLU A 61 12.34 -2.65 5.15
N HIS A 62 12.93 -3.00 6.31
CA HIS A 62 12.63 -2.39 7.61
C HIS A 62 13.36 -1.05 7.84
N GLN A 63 14.25 -0.64 6.92
CA GLN A 63 14.95 0.64 6.99
C GLN A 63 14.03 1.82 6.61
N PRO A 64 14.34 3.06 7.07
CA PRO A 64 13.61 4.26 6.66
C PRO A 64 14.00 4.70 5.24
N PRO A 65 13.04 5.08 4.37
CA PRO A 65 13.33 5.54 3.01
C PRO A 65 13.96 6.94 2.99
N THR A 66 14.80 7.17 2.00
CA THR A 66 15.41 8.49 1.75
C THR A 66 14.58 9.31 0.76
N TRP A 67 14.78 10.63 0.70
CA TRP A 67 14.00 11.49 -0.21
C TRP A 67 14.08 11.09 -1.71
N PRO A 68 15.20 10.55 -2.25
CA PRO A 68 15.23 10.07 -3.63
C PRO A 68 14.34 8.85 -3.85
N SER A 69 14.13 7.99 -2.84
CA SER A 69 13.21 6.86 -2.93
C SER A 69 11.77 7.34 -3.17
N TYR A 70 11.30 8.34 -2.42
CA TYR A 70 10.01 8.97 -2.68
C TYR A 70 9.92 9.58 -4.08
N PHE A 71 10.97 10.28 -4.53
CA PHE A 71 10.97 10.85 -5.88
C PHE A 71 10.99 9.78 -6.97
N MET A 72 11.65 8.64 -6.75
CA MET A 72 11.66 7.51 -7.67
C MET A 72 10.28 6.84 -7.76
N ASP A 73 9.61 6.61 -6.63
CA ASP A 73 8.34 5.86 -6.59
C ASP A 73 7.12 6.68 -7.00
N ILE A 74 7.04 7.95 -6.61
CA ILE A 74 5.86 8.80 -6.88
C ILE A 74 6.13 10.02 -7.77
N ASN A 75 7.39 10.40 -8.00
CA ASN A 75 7.84 11.49 -8.88
C ASN A 75 6.90 12.72 -8.87
N VAL A 76 6.11 12.92 -9.94
CA VAL A 76 5.22 14.07 -10.14
C VAL A 76 4.15 14.18 -9.05
N LEU A 77 3.68 13.05 -8.51
CA LEU A 77 2.66 13.03 -7.46
C LEU A 77 3.18 13.65 -6.15
N ALA A 78 4.49 13.62 -5.89
CA ALA A 78 5.08 14.26 -4.70
C ALA A 78 4.76 15.77 -4.63
N PHE A 79 4.66 16.44 -5.78
CA PHE A 79 4.30 17.86 -5.88
C PHE A 79 2.78 18.08 -5.95
N LEU A 80 2.01 17.10 -6.43
CA LEU A 80 0.54 17.19 -6.52
C LEU A 80 -0.18 16.86 -5.21
N VAL A 81 0.38 15.99 -4.36
CA VAL A 81 -0.23 15.62 -3.07
C VAL A 81 -0.49 16.82 -2.16
N PRO A 82 0.45 17.77 -1.95
CA PRO A 82 0.18 18.99 -1.18
C PRO A 82 -0.97 19.84 -1.76
N ALA A 83 -1.08 19.95 -3.09
CA ALA A 83 -2.18 20.64 -3.75
C ALA A 83 -3.52 19.91 -3.55
N GLY A 84 -3.50 18.56 -3.61
CA GLY A 84 -4.66 17.71 -3.33
C GLY A 84 -5.17 17.84 -1.89
N ILE A 85 -4.26 17.99 -0.93
CA ILE A 85 -4.60 18.22 0.49
C ILE A 85 -5.30 19.58 0.63
N ILE A 86 -4.76 20.65 0.03
CA ILE A 86 -5.37 22.00 0.04
C ILE A 86 -6.76 21.98 -0.62
N ALA A 87 -6.91 21.24 -1.73
CA ALA A 87 -8.18 21.02 -2.40
C ALA A 87 -9.22 20.30 -1.51
N CYS A 88 -8.80 19.31 -0.71
CA CYS A 88 -9.67 18.56 0.21
C CYS A 88 -10.21 19.39 1.39
N PHE A 89 -9.53 20.48 1.76
CA PHE A 89 -10.07 21.45 2.72
C PHE A 89 -11.15 22.39 2.12
N SER A 90 -11.35 22.36 0.81
CA SER A 90 -12.10 23.37 0.04
C SER A 90 -13.21 22.77 -0.85
N PRO A 91 -14.19 22.01 -0.28
CA PRO A 91 -14.66 22.08 1.10
C PRO A 91 -14.37 20.84 1.96
N LEU A 92 -14.36 21.04 3.28
CA LEU A 92 -14.42 19.97 4.27
C LEU A 92 -15.75 19.18 4.18
N SER A 93 -15.61 17.86 4.15
CA SER A 93 -16.68 16.86 4.19
C SER A 93 -16.20 15.63 4.96
N ASP A 94 -17.10 14.75 5.39
CA ASP A 94 -16.73 13.54 6.12
C ASP A 94 -15.83 12.61 5.29
N ALA A 95 -16.00 12.60 3.95
CA ALA A 95 -15.13 11.88 3.04
C ALA A 95 -13.75 12.56 2.86
N SER A 96 -13.68 13.88 2.71
CA SER A 96 -12.40 14.57 2.53
C SER A 96 -11.57 14.64 3.82
N SER A 97 -12.21 14.69 4.99
CA SER A 97 -11.51 14.56 6.28
C SER A 97 -10.92 13.16 6.49
N PHE A 98 -11.61 12.09 6.08
CA PHE A 98 -11.05 10.73 6.07
C PHE A 98 -9.82 10.63 5.16
N VAL A 99 -9.87 11.17 3.93
CA VAL A 99 -8.72 11.15 3.00
C VAL A 99 -7.54 11.96 3.54
N VAL A 100 -7.78 13.11 4.18
CA VAL A 100 -6.72 13.91 4.83
C VAL A 100 -6.09 13.17 6.02
N LEU A 101 -6.86 12.46 6.83
CA LEU A 101 -6.32 11.62 7.90
C LEU A 101 -5.49 10.45 7.31
N TYR A 102 -6.02 9.78 6.29
CA TYR A 102 -5.36 8.64 5.63
C TYR A 102 -4.00 9.03 5.03
N ILE A 103 -3.86 10.16 4.34
CA ILE A 103 -2.56 10.60 3.81
C ILE A 103 -1.58 10.98 4.93
N VAL A 104 -2.02 11.70 5.97
CA VAL A 104 -1.14 12.11 7.08
C VAL A 104 -0.60 10.89 7.82
N THR A 105 -1.45 9.91 8.12
CA THR A 105 -1.04 8.65 8.73
C THR A 105 -0.14 7.81 7.81
N SER A 106 -0.42 7.76 6.50
CA SER A 106 0.38 6.98 5.55
C SER A 106 1.76 7.58 5.31
N VAL A 107 1.88 8.92 5.23
CA VAL A 107 3.18 9.62 5.10
C VAL A 107 4.05 9.41 6.33
N TYR A 108 3.46 9.39 7.54
CA TYR A 108 4.20 9.04 8.76
C TYR A 108 4.75 7.60 8.68
N PHE A 109 3.90 6.62 8.36
CA PHE A 109 4.31 5.22 8.33
C PHE A 109 5.28 4.88 7.19
N SER A 110 5.13 5.47 6.00
CA SER A 110 6.15 5.35 4.95
C SER A 110 7.46 5.99 5.38
N GLY A 111 7.43 7.07 6.17
CA GLY A 111 8.63 7.70 6.74
C GLY A 111 9.41 6.79 7.70
N VAL A 112 8.75 5.81 8.32
CA VAL A 112 9.36 4.85 9.24
C VAL A 112 9.94 3.62 8.51
N MET A 113 9.32 3.15 7.43
CA MET A 113 9.67 1.88 6.78
C MET A 113 9.42 1.91 5.26
N VAL A 114 10.44 1.56 4.45
CA VAL A 114 10.37 1.56 2.97
C VAL A 114 9.13 0.81 2.45
N ARG A 115 8.86 -0.40 2.97
CA ARG A 115 7.72 -1.24 2.53
C ARG A 115 6.35 -0.55 2.68
N LEU A 116 6.22 0.42 3.59
CA LEU A 116 4.96 1.13 3.83
C LEU A 116 4.72 2.27 2.81
N MET A 117 5.67 2.54 1.90
CA MET A 117 5.44 3.31 0.67
C MET A 117 4.27 2.74 -0.15
N LEU A 118 4.06 1.41 -0.13
CA LEU A 118 2.94 0.75 -0.79
C LEU A 118 1.56 1.14 -0.21
N VAL A 119 1.51 1.55 1.06
CA VAL A 119 0.29 2.10 1.71
C VAL A 119 0.12 3.58 1.39
N LEU A 120 1.22 4.32 1.19
CA LEU A 120 1.18 5.71 0.75
C LEU A 120 0.68 5.84 -0.70
N ALA A 121 1.08 4.97 -1.62
CA ALA A 121 0.81 5.12 -3.05
C ALA A 121 -0.69 5.31 -3.40
N PRO A 122 -1.66 4.51 -2.88
CA PRO A 122 -3.07 4.76 -3.13
C PRO A 122 -3.57 6.13 -2.62
N ALA A 123 -3.10 6.56 -1.45
CA ALA A 123 -3.44 7.88 -0.89
C ALA A 123 -2.89 9.01 -1.77
N ALA A 124 -1.65 8.88 -2.21
CA ALA A 124 -0.98 9.83 -3.09
C ALA A 124 -1.68 9.94 -4.45
N CYS A 125 -2.09 8.81 -5.05
CA CYS A 125 -2.84 8.78 -6.30
C CYS A 125 -4.20 9.47 -6.19
N ILE A 126 -4.97 9.22 -5.13
CA ILE A 126 -6.30 9.83 -4.92
C ILE A 126 -6.18 11.36 -4.82
N LEU A 127 -5.28 11.86 -3.97
CA LEU A 127 -5.10 13.31 -3.77
C LEU A 127 -4.53 14.00 -5.02
N SER A 128 -3.58 13.37 -5.70
CA SER A 128 -3.05 13.90 -6.97
C SER A 128 -4.12 13.92 -8.06
N GLY A 129 -4.98 12.91 -8.12
CA GLY A 129 -6.14 12.85 -9.02
C GLY A 129 -7.15 13.98 -8.74
N ILE A 130 -7.43 14.29 -7.47
CA ILE A 130 -8.28 15.43 -7.08
C ILE A 130 -7.64 16.76 -7.52
N ALA A 131 -6.33 16.93 -7.29
CA ALA A 131 -5.60 18.14 -7.70
C ALA A 131 -5.63 18.35 -9.22
N LEU A 132 -5.29 17.31 -9.99
CA LEU A 132 -5.32 17.34 -11.46
C LEU A 132 -6.74 17.58 -11.98
N SER A 133 -7.75 16.91 -11.41
CA SER A 133 -9.15 17.06 -11.79
C SER A 133 -9.61 18.51 -11.60
N GLN A 134 -9.37 19.13 -10.44
CA GLN A 134 -9.73 20.53 -10.20
C GLN A 134 -8.97 21.50 -11.12
N ALA A 135 -7.69 21.24 -11.40
CA ALA A 135 -6.92 22.04 -12.34
C ALA A 135 -7.49 21.97 -13.77
N PHE A 136 -7.75 20.77 -14.29
CA PHE A 136 -8.41 20.58 -15.60
C PHE A 136 -9.78 21.26 -15.65
N ASP A 137 -10.58 21.13 -14.59
CA ASP A 137 -11.95 21.66 -14.55
C ASP A 137 -11.96 23.20 -14.57
N VAL A 138 -11.02 23.86 -13.88
CA VAL A 138 -10.83 25.33 -13.95
C VAL A 138 -10.36 25.77 -15.35
N LEU A 139 -9.37 25.09 -15.92
CA LEU A 139 -8.78 25.44 -17.22
C LEU A 139 -9.74 25.21 -18.39
N ALA A 140 -10.52 24.12 -18.37
CA ALA A 140 -11.54 23.85 -19.37
C ALA A 140 -12.69 24.87 -19.30
N ARG A 141 -13.08 25.31 -18.10
CA ARG A 141 -14.12 26.33 -17.90
C ARG A 141 -13.66 27.73 -18.32
N SER A 142 -12.42 28.13 -18.06
CA SER A 142 -11.90 29.43 -18.54
C SER A 142 -11.83 29.47 -20.06
N ILE A 143 -11.35 28.39 -20.71
CA ILE A 143 -11.35 28.27 -22.17
C ILE A 143 -12.78 28.34 -22.73
N LYS A 144 -13.73 27.56 -22.19
CA LYS A 144 -15.14 27.58 -22.63
C LYS A 144 -15.81 28.95 -22.45
N PHE A 145 -15.49 29.68 -21.37
CA PHE A 145 -16.02 31.03 -21.14
C PHE A 145 -15.42 32.09 -22.07
N GLN A 146 -14.16 31.92 -22.48
CA GLN A 146 -13.45 32.84 -23.38
C GLN A 146 -13.72 32.56 -24.88
N LEU A 147 -14.44 31.49 -25.23
CA LEU A 147 -14.67 31.06 -26.62
C LEU A 147 -16.16 31.14 -27.03
N PRO A 148 -16.73 32.34 -27.28
CA PRO A 148 -18.13 32.52 -27.65
C PRO A 148 -18.40 32.11 -29.11
N GLY A 149 -18.44 30.80 -29.37
CA GLY A 149 -18.62 30.25 -30.72
C GLY A 149 -19.52 29.01 -30.86
N PHE A 150 -19.93 28.36 -29.77
CA PHE A 150 -20.83 27.20 -29.81
C PHE A 150 -22.18 27.52 -29.12
N PRO A 151 -23.32 27.47 -29.83
CA PRO A 151 -24.64 27.74 -29.26
C PRO A 151 -25.02 26.67 -28.24
N THR A 152 -25.41 27.08 -27.03
CA THR A 152 -25.69 26.18 -25.91
C THR A 152 -27.17 25.79 -25.86
N ASN A 153 -27.60 24.93 -26.78
CA ASN A 153 -28.93 24.30 -26.70
C ASN A 153 -28.88 23.06 -25.81
N SER A 154 -29.16 23.23 -24.51
CA SER A 154 -29.48 22.15 -23.56
C SER A 154 -30.16 22.73 -22.31
N GLU A 155 -31.36 23.26 -22.48
CA GLU A 155 -32.34 23.13 -21.40
C GLU A 155 -32.73 21.65 -21.35
N VAL A 156 -32.60 21.02 -20.17
CA VAL A 156 -32.94 19.61 -19.99
C VAL A 156 -34.45 19.54 -19.69
N ASP A 157 -35.24 19.42 -20.74
CA ASP A 157 -36.65 19.06 -20.61
C ASP A 157 -36.78 17.54 -20.32
N ALA A 158 -37.76 17.17 -19.51
CA ALA A 158 -37.89 15.83 -18.95
C ALA A 158 -39.07 15.09 -19.58
N GLY A 159 -38.80 14.18 -20.52
CA GLY A 159 -39.80 13.38 -21.22
C GLY A 159 -39.38 11.93 -21.42
N ASP A 160 -40.19 11.04 -20.84
CA ASP A 160 -40.15 9.56 -20.87
C ASP A 160 -39.21 8.85 -21.86
N SER A 161 -38.33 8.00 -21.32
CA SER A 161 -37.68 6.93 -22.07
C SER A 161 -38.32 5.57 -21.76
N ASN A 162 -38.87 4.92 -22.78
CA ASN A 162 -39.06 3.47 -22.83
C ASN A 162 -38.56 2.98 -24.20
N PRO A 163 -37.88 1.82 -24.26
CA PRO A 163 -37.00 1.49 -25.40
C PRO A 163 -37.77 0.96 -26.61
N ILE A 164 -37.45 1.47 -27.80
CA ILE A 164 -37.80 0.83 -29.07
C ILE A 164 -36.65 -0.10 -29.48
N THR A 165 -36.96 -1.38 -29.63
CA THR A 165 -36.05 -2.41 -30.13
C THR A 165 -35.77 -2.22 -31.63
N VAL A 166 -34.64 -2.74 -32.10
CA VAL A 166 -34.18 -2.60 -33.49
C VAL A 166 -35.02 -3.48 -34.44
N GLU A 167 -34.90 -3.17 -35.74
CA GLU A 167 -35.31 -3.92 -36.94
C GLU A 167 -36.67 -3.58 -37.56
N ALA A 168 -36.60 -3.10 -38.82
CA ALA A 168 -37.75 -2.84 -39.67
C ALA A 168 -37.41 -3.18 -41.13
N LYS A 169 -37.81 -4.38 -41.59
CA LYS A 169 -37.98 -4.74 -43.01
C LYS A 169 -38.68 -6.10 -43.14
N ASN A 170 -39.97 -6.09 -43.51
CA ASN A 170 -40.49 -6.76 -44.71
C ASN A 170 -42.03 -6.70 -44.83
N ASN A 171 -42.48 -6.41 -46.04
CA ASN A 171 -43.71 -6.82 -46.75
C ASN A 171 -44.99 -7.18 -45.94
N ALA A 172 -46.06 -6.41 -46.19
CA ALA A 172 -47.46 -6.89 -46.05
C ALA A 172 -47.84 -7.81 -47.25
N PRO A 173 -48.90 -8.66 -47.17
CA PRO A 173 -50.25 -8.14 -47.46
C PRO A 173 -51.48 -8.82 -46.79
N LYS A 174 -52.46 -8.00 -46.39
CA LYS A 174 -53.93 -8.21 -46.44
C LYS A 174 -54.63 -9.29 -45.57
N THR A 175 -55.97 -9.13 -45.48
CA THR A 175 -57.04 -9.98 -44.90
C THR A 175 -57.03 -10.18 -43.37
N ASP A 176 -58.17 -10.19 -42.65
CA ASP A 176 -59.59 -9.91 -43.02
C ASP A 176 -60.37 -9.28 -41.83
N LYS A 177 -61.70 -9.17 -41.95
CA LYS A 177 -62.70 -8.70 -40.95
C LYS A 177 -62.67 -9.56 -39.67
N THR A 178 -63.22 -9.18 -38.51
CA THR A 178 -64.62 -8.75 -38.24
C THR A 178 -64.77 -8.32 -36.76
N GLY A 179 -65.74 -7.47 -36.39
CA GLY A 179 -66.20 -7.31 -35.00
C GLY A 179 -66.79 -5.93 -34.65
N GLU A 180 -67.99 -5.90 -34.06
CA GLU A 180 -68.73 -4.67 -33.69
C GLU A 180 -68.94 -4.52 -32.15
N PRO A 181 -69.48 -3.38 -31.63
CA PRO A 181 -69.12 -2.89 -30.29
C PRO A 181 -70.23 -2.89 -29.22
N SER A 182 -69.80 -2.69 -27.97
CA SER A 182 -70.62 -2.16 -26.84
C SER A 182 -69.69 -1.34 -25.92
N LYS A 183 -69.82 -0.02 -25.69
CA LYS A 183 -70.91 0.71 -25.00
C LYS A 183 -71.36 0.03 -23.70
N ASP A 184 -71.05 0.67 -22.56
CA ASP A 184 -72.12 1.32 -21.79
C ASP A 184 -71.62 2.56 -21.02
N ARG A 185 -72.53 3.27 -20.33
CA ARG A 185 -72.40 4.65 -19.79
C ARG A 185 -72.48 4.70 -18.23
N PRO A 186 -72.49 5.85 -17.53
CA PRO A 186 -71.69 6.00 -16.30
C PRO A 186 -72.47 6.51 -15.06
N SER A 187 -71.73 7.03 -14.06
CA SER A 187 -72.18 7.82 -12.88
C SER A 187 -72.67 6.99 -11.67
N ARG A 188 -72.83 7.52 -10.43
CA ARG A 188 -72.94 8.92 -9.95
C ARG A 188 -72.77 9.06 -8.41
N LYS A 189 -72.01 10.06 -7.91
CA LYS A 189 -72.14 10.86 -6.64
C LYS A 189 -70.75 11.47 -6.29
N ASN A 190 -70.50 12.76 -5.99
CA ASN A 190 -71.13 13.77 -5.08
C ASN A 190 -71.08 13.37 -3.59
N LYS A 191 -70.69 14.18 -2.59
CA LYS A 191 -70.12 15.55 -2.46
C LYS A 191 -69.40 15.62 -1.07
N LYS A 192 -68.79 16.68 -0.52
CA LYS A 192 -68.96 18.16 -0.56
C LYS A 192 -67.57 18.87 -0.50
N LYS A 193 -67.54 20.20 -0.37
CA LYS A 193 -66.38 21.10 -0.25
C LYS A 193 -65.90 21.35 1.19
N GLY A 194 -64.62 21.69 1.33
CA GLY A 194 -64.07 22.67 2.30
C GLY A 194 -63.01 23.54 1.59
N LYS A 195 -62.78 24.78 2.02
CA LYS A 195 -61.86 25.75 1.37
C LYS A 195 -61.25 26.65 2.45
N GLU A 196 -59.93 26.83 2.46
CA GLU A 196 -59.28 28.15 2.67
C GLU A 196 -57.77 28.09 2.36
N GLN A 197 -57.11 29.25 2.36
CA GLN A 197 -55.74 29.45 1.87
C GLN A 197 -54.80 29.86 3.00
N ALA A 198 -53.59 29.30 3.03
CA ALA A 198 -52.43 29.95 3.62
C ALA A 198 -51.11 29.48 2.96
N GLU A 199 -50.18 30.41 2.96
CA GLU A 199 -48.81 30.49 2.42
C GLU A 199 -47.97 29.19 2.36
N ARG A 200 -47.25 29.01 1.23
CA ARG A 200 -45.96 28.30 1.18
C ARG A 200 -44.83 29.33 1.28
N PRO A 201 -43.86 29.21 2.21
CA PRO A 201 -42.75 30.15 2.29
C PRO A 201 -41.76 29.95 1.13
N SER A 202 -41.69 30.93 0.21
CA SER A 202 -40.75 30.88 -0.92
C SER A 202 -39.35 31.34 -0.49
N VAL A 203 -38.53 30.43 0.01
CA VAL A 203 -37.11 30.72 0.29
C VAL A 203 -36.34 30.82 -1.03
N LYS A 204 -36.24 32.04 -1.57
CA LYS A 204 -35.35 32.36 -2.70
C LYS A 204 -33.90 32.27 -2.24
N GLY A 205 -33.29 31.09 -2.38
CA GLY A 205 -31.85 30.92 -2.23
C GLY A 205 -31.12 31.84 -3.21
N LYS A 206 -30.28 32.75 -2.68
CA LYS A 206 -29.40 33.57 -3.50
C LYS A 206 -28.35 32.65 -4.14
N PRO A 207 -28.04 32.75 -5.44
CA PRO A 207 -26.90 32.05 -5.99
C PRO A 207 -25.61 32.64 -5.38
N GLU A 208 -24.85 31.82 -4.67
CA GLU A 208 -23.53 32.22 -4.21
C GLU A 208 -22.63 32.49 -5.42
N LYS A 209 -22.20 33.76 -5.57
CA LYS A 209 -21.16 34.13 -6.53
C LYS A 209 -19.81 33.63 -6.03
N LYS A 210 -19.54 32.32 -6.17
CA LYS A 210 -18.17 31.80 -6.18
C LYS A 210 -17.38 32.65 -7.19
N ARG A 211 -16.34 33.36 -6.71
CA ARG A 211 -15.59 34.28 -7.55
C ARG A 211 -14.94 33.48 -8.70
N LEU A 212 -15.42 33.70 -9.91
CA LEU A 212 -14.88 33.08 -11.11
C LEU A 212 -13.46 33.62 -11.33
N LEU A 213 -12.45 32.83 -10.95
CA LEU A 213 -11.05 33.10 -11.24
C LEU A 213 -10.78 32.75 -12.72
N VAL A 214 -11.31 33.58 -13.63
CA VAL A 214 -11.12 33.40 -15.07
C VAL A 214 -9.68 33.78 -15.42
N LEU A 215 -8.81 32.79 -15.57
CA LEU A 215 -7.50 32.99 -16.17
C LEU A 215 -7.65 33.45 -17.63
N PRO A 216 -6.79 34.34 -18.14
CA PRO A 216 -6.83 34.72 -19.55
C PRO A 216 -6.57 33.52 -20.46
N MET A 217 -7.20 33.52 -21.64
CA MET A 217 -7.21 32.38 -22.57
C MET A 217 -5.80 31.80 -22.84
N GLY A 218 -4.82 32.64 -23.18
CA GLY A 218 -3.45 32.20 -23.48
C GLY A 218 -2.75 31.50 -22.30
N ALA A 219 -2.94 32.01 -21.08
CA ALA A 219 -2.41 31.37 -19.87
C ALA A 219 -3.13 30.05 -19.56
N SER A 220 -4.44 29.98 -19.83
CA SER A 220 -5.23 28.76 -19.63
C SER A 220 -4.80 27.64 -20.58
N ILE A 221 -4.60 27.96 -21.86
CA ILE A 221 -4.12 27.00 -22.88
C ILE A 221 -2.69 26.55 -22.56
N LEU A 222 -1.79 27.48 -22.19
CA LEU A 222 -0.42 27.15 -21.82
C LEU A 222 -0.35 26.25 -20.58
N ALA A 223 -1.12 26.55 -19.53
CA ALA A 223 -1.19 25.74 -18.32
C ALA A 223 -1.75 24.33 -18.60
N LEU A 224 -2.76 24.21 -19.47
CA LEU A 224 -3.30 22.90 -19.86
C LEU A 224 -2.27 22.08 -20.66
N LEU A 225 -1.53 22.70 -21.59
CA LEU A 225 -0.44 22.07 -22.33
C LEU A 225 0.67 21.57 -21.38
N LEU A 226 1.12 22.42 -20.45
CA LEU A 226 2.13 22.06 -19.45
C LEU A 226 1.68 20.90 -18.54
N LEU A 227 0.40 20.87 -18.15
CA LEU A 227 -0.15 19.82 -17.29
C LEU A 227 -0.33 18.48 -18.04
N VAL A 228 -0.65 18.52 -19.34
CA VAL A 228 -0.60 17.35 -20.22
C VAL A 228 0.83 16.83 -20.41
N LEU A 229 1.80 17.72 -20.64
CA LEU A 229 3.22 17.38 -20.77
C LEU A 229 3.78 16.76 -19.49
N LEU A 230 3.43 17.32 -18.33
CA LEU A 230 3.79 16.79 -17.01
C LEU A 230 3.19 15.40 -16.77
N SER A 231 1.95 15.17 -17.23
CA SER A 231 1.29 13.86 -17.17
C SER A 231 1.97 12.83 -18.08
N ALA A 232 2.40 13.24 -19.28
CA ALA A 232 3.16 12.38 -20.19
C ALA A 232 4.55 12.03 -19.62
N PHE A 233 5.24 13.00 -19.00
CA PHE A 233 6.52 12.76 -18.31
C PHE A 233 6.37 11.76 -17.16
N TYR A 234 5.29 11.84 -16.36
CA TYR A 234 4.99 10.86 -15.32
C TYR A 234 4.82 9.44 -15.87
N VAL A 235 4.14 9.27 -17.01
CA VAL A 235 3.98 7.96 -17.67
C VAL A 235 5.34 7.43 -18.16
N VAL A 236 6.16 8.25 -18.81
CA VAL A 236 7.50 7.86 -19.28
C VAL A 236 8.39 7.43 -18.11
N HIS A 237 8.41 8.20 -17.01
CA HIS A 237 9.12 7.83 -15.78
C HIS A 237 8.63 6.51 -15.22
N SER A 238 7.31 6.31 -15.12
CA SER A 238 6.72 5.10 -14.53
C SER A 238 7.05 3.84 -15.35
N VAL A 239 7.08 3.95 -16.68
CA VAL A 239 7.50 2.85 -17.56
C VAL A 239 9.00 2.55 -17.42
N TRP A 240 9.85 3.59 -17.39
CA TRP A 240 11.29 3.43 -17.19
C TRP A 240 11.62 2.81 -15.82
N ALA A 241 11.01 3.32 -14.75
CA ALA A 241 11.18 2.78 -13.39
C ALA A 241 10.77 1.31 -13.29
N ALA A 242 9.64 0.94 -13.90
CA ALA A 242 9.19 -0.46 -13.94
C ALA A 242 10.18 -1.36 -14.70
N ALA A 243 10.69 -0.92 -15.85
CA ALA A 243 11.52 -1.71 -16.76
C ALA A 243 13.00 -1.85 -16.33
N GLU A 244 13.60 -0.80 -15.76
CA GLU A 244 15.03 -0.79 -15.44
C GLU A 244 15.33 -1.00 -13.95
N ALA A 245 14.46 -0.52 -13.04
CA ALA A 245 14.71 -0.59 -11.60
C ALA A 245 13.97 -1.75 -10.90
N TYR A 246 12.79 -2.15 -11.39
CA TYR A 246 11.93 -3.10 -10.69
C TYR A 246 11.75 -4.47 -11.36
N SER A 247 11.94 -4.62 -12.68
CA SER A 247 11.86 -5.92 -13.36
C SER A 247 13.19 -6.70 -13.40
N ALA A 248 13.88 -6.81 -12.26
CA ALA A 248 15.10 -7.60 -12.11
C ALA A 248 14.83 -8.96 -11.40
N PRO A 249 15.19 -10.12 -11.98
CA PRO A 249 15.07 -11.40 -11.29
C PRO A 249 16.15 -11.56 -10.21
N SER A 250 15.78 -12.16 -9.06
CA SER A 250 16.69 -12.35 -7.91
C SER A 250 17.32 -13.75 -7.82
N ILE A 251 16.94 -14.67 -8.70
CA ILE A 251 17.41 -16.07 -8.75
C ILE A 251 18.39 -16.35 -9.89
N VAL A 252 18.30 -15.56 -10.97
CA VAL A 252 19.22 -15.57 -12.13
C VAL A 252 19.94 -14.23 -12.12
N LEU A 253 21.26 -14.22 -12.07
CA LEU A 253 22.03 -12.99 -12.03
C LEU A 253 22.46 -12.59 -13.44
N THR A 254 22.12 -11.37 -13.86
CA THR A 254 22.51 -10.80 -15.15
C THR A 254 23.65 -9.80 -14.97
N SER A 255 24.73 -9.94 -15.73
CA SER A 255 25.82 -8.97 -15.79
C SER A 255 26.14 -8.58 -17.23
N TYR A 256 26.39 -7.29 -17.46
CA TYR A 256 26.78 -6.76 -18.77
C TYR A 256 28.30 -6.61 -18.82
N SER A 257 28.95 -7.49 -19.57
CA SER A 257 30.38 -7.39 -19.93
C SER A 257 30.55 -6.65 -21.25
N HIS A 258 31.81 -6.37 -21.63
CA HIS A 258 32.14 -5.84 -22.96
C HIS A 258 31.75 -6.82 -24.07
N ASP A 259 31.80 -8.13 -23.79
CA ASP A 259 31.43 -9.22 -24.72
C ASP A 259 29.91 -9.47 -24.80
N GLY A 260 29.10 -8.81 -23.96
CA GLY A 260 27.64 -8.87 -24.00
C GLY A 260 26.99 -9.18 -22.64
N LEU A 261 25.73 -9.64 -22.70
CA LEU A 261 24.96 -10.07 -21.53
C LEU A 261 25.37 -11.48 -21.10
N HIS A 262 25.97 -11.59 -19.92
CA HIS A 262 26.22 -12.86 -19.24
C HIS A 262 25.11 -13.14 -18.23
N VAL A 263 24.71 -14.40 -18.15
CA VAL A 263 23.63 -14.88 -17.29
C VAL A 263 24.18 -16.01 -16.44
N PHE A 264 24.24 -15.78 -15.13
CA PHE A 264 24.66 -16.76 -14.12
C PHE A 264 23.40 -17.39 -13.51
N ASP A 265 23.34 -18.72 -13.57
CA ASP A 265 22.19 -19.54 -13.13
C ASP A 265 22.57 -20.45 -11.94
N ASP A 266 23.71 -20.13 -11.30
CA ASP A 266 24.47 -20.93 -10.35
C ASP A 266 23.62 -21.38 -9.15
N PHE A 267 22.68 -20.54 -8.71
CA PHE A 267 21.69 -20.90 -7.67
C PHE A 267 20.83 -22.09 -8.11
N ARG A 268 20.29 -22.08 -9.33
CA ARG A 268 19.43 -23.14 -9.84
C ARG A 268 20.24 -24.39 -10.18
N GLU A 269 21.50 -24.27 -10.62
CA GLU A 269 22.40 -25.41 -10.75
C GLU A 269 22.69 -26.06 -9.38
N ALA A 270 23.06 -25.27 -8.36
CA ALA A 270 23.34 -25.77 -7.02
C ALA A 270 22.10 -26.41 -6.37
N TYR A 271 20.92 -25.79 -6.47
CA TYR A 271 19.67 -26.40 -5.99
C TYR A 271 19.29 -27.66 -6.78
N ALA A 272 19.53 -27.70 -8.10
CA ALA A 272 19.28 -28.90 -8.90
C ALA A 272 20.24 -30.05 -8.54
N TRP A 273 21.53 -29.78 -8.34
CA TRP A 273 22.49 -30.77 -7.85
C TRP A 273 22.04 -31.32 -6.49
N LEU A 274 21.72 -30.44 -5.55
CA LEU A 274 21.24 -30.81 -4.21
C LEU A 274 19.97 -31.68 -4.27
N SER A 275 19.09 -31.43 -5.25
CA SER A 275 17.86 -32.19 -5.51
C SER A 275 18.10 -33.59 -6.11
N HIS A 276 19.13 -33.78 -6.94
CA HIS A 276 19.39 -35.03 -7.66
C HIS A 276 20.49 -35.91 -7.02
N ASN A 277 21.40 -35.33 -6.23
CA ASN A 277 22.62 -36.00 -5.74
C ASN A 277 22.65 -36.28 -4.23
N THR A 278 21.55 -36.07 -3.52
CA THR A 278 21.44 -36.31 -2.06
C THR A 278 20.14 -37.05 -1.71
N ASP A 279 20.07 -37.76 -0.58
CA ASP A 279 18.82 -38.37 -0.12
C ASP A 279 17.79 -37.33 0.36
N VAL A 280 16.50 -37.65 0.26
CA VAL A 280 15.39 -36.72 0.56
C VAL A 280 15.36 -36.30 2.03
N ASP A 281 15.70 -37.22 2.94
CA ASP A 281 15.74 -36.99 4.38
C ASP A 281 16.97 -36.17 4.84
N HIS A 282 17.93 -35.89 3.95
CA HIS A 282 19.11 -35.10 4.29
C HIS A 282 18.76 -33.64 4.58
N LYS A 283 19.14 -33.18 5.78
CA LYS A 283 18.92 -31.81 6.22
C LYS A 283 20.03 -30.87 5.77
N VAL A 284 19.62 -29.68 5.33
CA VAL A 284 20.47 -28.64 4.78
C VAL A 284 20.42 -27.42 5.70
N ALA A 285 21.59 -26.97 6.18
CA ALA A 285 21.72 -25.70 6.87
C ALA A 285 22.10 -24.61 5.86
N SER A 286 21.43 -23.47 5.92
CA SER A 286 21.75 -22.25 5.18
C SER A 286 21.46 -21.05 6.06
N TRP A 287 21.79 -19.84 5.62
CA TRP A 287 21.19 -18.64 6.19
C TRP A 287 19.67 -18.59 5.88
N TRP A 288 18.90 -17.87 6.70
CA TRP A 288 17.43 -17.94 6.70
C TRP A 288 16.78 -17.36 5.43
N ASP A 289 17.45 -16.40 4.77
CA ASP A 289 17.10 -15.86 3.46
C ASP A 289 16.69 -16.96 2.46
N TYR A 290 17.52 -18.02 2.40
CA TYR A 290 17.47 -19.06 1.37
C TYR A 290 16.53 -20.21 1.72
N GLY A 291 15.99 -20.30 2.95
CA GLY A 291 15.24 -21.47 3.42
C GLY A 291 14.06 -21.86 2.52
N TYR A 292 13.30 -20.86 2.04
CA TYR A 292 12.21 -21.09 1.08
C TYR A 292 12.70 -21.50 -0.32
N GLN A 293 13.83 -20.94 -0.80
CA GLN A 293 14.40 -21.31 -2.10
C GLN A 293 14.91 -22.76 -2.09
N THR A 294 15.68 -23.13 -1.07
CA THR A 294 16.18 -24.50 -0.86
C THR A 294 15.01 -25.50 -0.76
N THR A 295 13.96 -25.17 0.00
CA THR A 295 12.77 -26.02 0.10
C THR A 295 12.05 -26.17 -1.25
N ALA A 296 11.84 -25.07 -1.99
CA ALA A 296 11.05 -25.08 -3.22
C ALA A 296 11.80 -25.60 -4.47
N MET A 297 13.12 -25.42 -4.54
CA MET A 297 13.94 -25.78 -5.71
C MET A 297 14.77 -27.04 -5.50
N ALA A 298 15.37 -27.21 -4.31
CA ALA A 298 16.13 -28.42 -3.99
C ALA A 298 15.28 -29.53 -3.37
N ASN A 299 14.05 -29.24 -2.91
CA ASN A 299 13.15 -30.20 -2.25
C ASN A 299 13.86 -30.96 -1.12
N ARG A 300 14.47 -30.24 -0.17
CA ARG A 300 15.14 -30.80 1.02
C ARG A 300 14.72 -30.10 2.30
N THR A 301 14.87 -30.81 3.41
CA THR A 301 14.57 -30.31 4.76
C THR A 301 15.56 -29.21 5.16
N VAL A 302 15.06 -28.01 5.45
CA VAL A 302 15.88 -26.88 5.94
C VAL A 302 15.83 -26.74 7.46
N ILE A 303 16.91 -26.23 8.06
CA ILE A 303 16.96 -25.96 9.51
C ILE A 303 16.28 -24.62 9.88
N VAL A 304 16.40 -23.59 9.04
CA VAL A 304 15.82 -22.25 9.28
C VAL A 304 15.10 -21.74 8.04
N ASP A 305 14.07 -20.91 8.25
CA ASP A 305 13.18 -20.40 7.22
C ASP A 305 13.06 -18.86 7.24
N ASN A 306 12.49 -18.32 6.16
CA ASN A 306 12.27 -16.89 5.97
C ASN A 306 10.95 -16.42 6.66
N ASN A 307 10.32 -17.27 7.48
CA ASN A 307 9.19 -16.86 8.34
C ASN A 307 9.72 -16.20 9.63
N THR A 308 10.91 -16.62 10.09
CA THR A 308 11.65 -16.07 11.23
C THR A 308 10.94 -16.14 12.60
N TRP A 309 10.05 -17.11 12.79
CA TRP A 309 9.20 -17.21 13.98
C TRP A 309 9.92 -17.64 15.27
N ASN A 310 11.07 -18.32 15.15
CA ASN A 310 11.89 -18.80 16.28
C ASN A 310 13.30 -18.21 16.23
N ASN A 311 13.46 -17.04 16.86
CA ASN A 311 14.73 -16.31 16.94
C ASN A 311 15.89 -17.14 17.50
N THR A 312 15.62 -18.02 18.48
CA THR A 312 16.65 -18.87 19.10
C THR A 312 17.22 -19.88 18.11
N HIS A 313 16.39 -20.44 17.22
CA HIS A 313 16.86 -21.39 16.20
C HIS A 313 17.75 -20.70 15.15
N ILE A 314 17.38 -19.48 14.74
CA ILE A 314 18.20 -18.66 13.83
C ILE A 314 19.53 -18.29 14.50
N ALA A 315 19.49 -17.90 15.78
CA ALA A 315 20.68 -17.61 16.56
C ALA A 315 21.59 -18.85 16.69
N THR A 316 21.04 -20.06 16.83
CA THR A 316 21.83 -21.30 16.85
C THR A 316 22.56 -21.53 15.51
N VAL A 317 21.90 -21.31 14.37
CA VAL A 317 22.55 -21.40 13.05
C VAL A 317 23.57 -20.28 12.86
N GLY A 318 23.26 -19.04 13.24
CA GLY A 318 24.20 -17.91 13.17
C GLY A 318 25.43 -18.12 14.05
N THR A 319 25.25 -18.70 15.25
CA THR A 319 26.33 -19.12 16.14
C THR A 319 27.18 -20.23 15.51
N ALA A 320 26.58 -21.24 14.87
CA ALA A 320 27.34 -22.26 14.15
C ALA A 320 28.16 -21.66 12.97
N MET A 321 27.55 -20.78 12.17
CA MET A 321 28.20 -20.12 11.02
C MET A 321 29.32 -19.13 11.42
N SER A 322 29.39 -18.70 12.68
CA SER A 322 30.40 -17.75 13.19
C SER A 322 31.34 -18.32 14.25
N SER A 323 31.21 -19.60 14.59
CA SER A 323 32.08 -20.30 15.55
C SER A 323 33.26 -21.02 14.85
N PRO A 324 34.37 -21.29 15.57
CA PRO A 324 35.40 -22.19 15.09
C PRO A 324 34.86 -23.59 14.78
N GLU A 325 35.45 -24.25 13.78
CA GLU A 325 34.96 -25.51 13.17
C GLU A 325 34.47 -26.56 14.17
N LYS A 326 35.19 -26.80 15.27
CA LYS A 326 34.80 -27.78 16.29
C LYS A 326 33.44 -27.45 16.92
N ALA A 327 33.22 -26.20 17.33
CA ALA A 327 31.97 -25.79 17.96
C ALA A 327 30.82 -25.70 16.94
N ALA A 328 31.13 -25.25 15.71
CA ALA A 328 30.19 -25.30 14.59
C ALA A 328 29.72 -26.74 14.29
N TRP A 329 30.67 -27.69 14.26
CA TRP A 329 30.40 -29.12 14.05
C TRP A 329 29.57 -29.73 15.17
N GLU A 330 29.89 -29.43 16.44
CA GLU A 330 29.10 -29.90 17.59
C GLU A 330 27.63 -29.45 17.48
N ILE A 331 27.38 -28.20 17.06
CA ILE A 331 26.02 -27.68 16.82
C ILE A 331 25.36 -28.38 15.61
N PHE A 332 25.99 -28.38 14.43
CA PHE A 332 25.41 -28.96 13.22
C PHE A 332 25.15 -30.48 13.34
N ASN A 333 26.03 -31.21 14.05
CA ASN A 333 25.82 -32.62 14.37
C ASN A 333 24.65 -32.83 15.33
N SER A 334 24.45 -31.95 16.33
CA SER A 334 23.29 -32.01 17.23
C SER A 334 21.94 -31.77 16.54
N LEU A 335 21.95 -31.01 15.43
CA LEU A 335 20.78 -30.75 14.57
C LEU A 335 20.61 -31.81 13.45
N ASP A 336 21.53 -32.77 13.36
CA ASP A 336 21.59 -33.79 12.31
C ASP A 336 21.56 -33.17 10.89
N VAL A 337 22.42 -32.18 10.68
CA VAL A 337 22.70 -31.54 9.39
C VAL A 337 23.67 -32.40 8.58
N LYS A 338 23.42 -32.54 7.28
CA LYS A 338 24.30 -33.28 6.35
C LYS A 338 25.03 -32.37 5.36
N TYR A 339 24.41 -31.26 4.97
CA TYR A 339 24.99 -30.28 4.04
C TYR A 339 24.86 -28.86 4.61
N VAL A 340 25.87 -28.03 4.37
CA VAL A 340 25.84 -26.60 4.67
C VAL A 340 25.95 -25.85 3.34
N LEU A 341 24.97 -25.00 3.05
CA LEU A 341 24.93 -24.13 1.87
C LEU A 341 25.35 -22.72 2.30
N VAL A 342 26.37 -22.19 1.61
CA VAL A 342 26.91 -20.84 1.80
C VAL A 342 27.07 -20.19 0.43
N VAL A 343 26.60 -18.96 0.28
CA VAL A 343 26.69 -18.18 -0.96
C VAL A 343 27.92 -17.29 -0.90
N PHE A 344 28.86 -17.51 -1.83
CA PHE A 344 30.12 -16.74 -1.94
C PHE A 344 30.13 -15.93 -3.23
N GLY A 345 30.22 -14.60 -3.13
CA GLY A 345 30.15 -13.70 -4.28
C GLY A 345 31.49 -13.27 -4.87
N GLY A 346 32.60 -13.59 -4.21
CA GLY A 346 33.89 -12.91 -4.41
C GLY A 346 34.56 -13.07 -5.77
N LEU A 347 34.21 -14.09 -6.57
CA LEU A 347 34.75 -14.25 -7.94
C LEU A 347 34.08 -13.33 -8.95
N VAL A 348 32.76 -13.11 -8.83
CA VAL A 348 31.94 -12.32 -9.76
C VAL A 348 31.59 -10.92 -9.22
N GLY A 349 31.99 -10.62 -7.99
CA GLY A 349 31.69 -9.34 -7.32
C GLY A 349 30.25 -9.23 -6.82
N TYR A 350 29.56 -10.34 -6.53
CA TYR A 350 28.17 -10.32 -6.09
C TYR A 350 28.03 -9.79 -4.65
N PRO A 351 27.32 -8.67 -4.41
CA PRO A 351 27.36 -7.97 -3.11
C PRO A 351 26.37 -8.50 -2.06
N SER A 352 25.48 -9.44 -2.41
CA SER A 352 24.49 -10.02 -1.48
C SER A 352 24.87 -11.44 -1.05
N ASP A 353 26.18 -11.68 -0.91
CA ASP A 353 26.74 -12.94 -0.44
C ASP A 353 26.72 -13.06 1.09
N ASP A 354 27.03 -14.24 1.62
CA ASP A 354 26.97 -14.50 3.05
C ASP A 354 28.09 -13.81 3.84
N ILE A 355 29.19 -13.41 3.18
CA ILE A 355 30.28 -12.65 3.81
C ILE A 355 29.80 -11.25 4.18
N ASN A 356 29.08 -10.56 3.27
CA ASN A 356 28.48 -9.26 3.58
C ASN A 356 27.36 -9.35 4.63
N LYS A 357 26.74 -10.53 4.79
CA LYS A 357 25.72 -10.80 5.82
C LYS A 357 26.29 -11.28 7.16
N PHE A 358 27.54 -11.72 7.20
CA PHE A 358 28.17 -12.39 8.34
C PHE A 358 28.03 -11.62 9.66
N LEU A 359 28.16 -10.30 9.63
CA LEU A 359 28.02 -9.45 10.81
C LEU A 359 26.62 -9.51 11.44
N TRP A 360 25.58 -9.76 10.65
CA TRP A 360 24.23 -10.03 11.17
C TRP A 360 24.13 -11.42 11.80
N MET A 361 24.80 -12.44 11.26
CA MET A 361 24.88 -13.77 11.87
C MET A 361 25.52 -13.69 13.27
N VAL A 362 26.63 -12.94 13.39
CA VAL A 362 27.32 -12.65 14.65
C VAL A 362 26.42 -11.89 15.64
N ARG A 363 25.72 -10.84 15.19
CA ARG A 363 24.80 -10.05 16.04
C ARG A 363 23.60 -10.87 16.54
N ILE A 364 23.02 -11.70 15.67
CA ILE A 364 21.84 -12.52 16.00
C ILE A 364 22.23 -13.68 16.92
N GLY A 365 23.37 -14.34 16.65
CA GLY A 365 23.95 -15.36 17.52
C GLY A 365 24.32 -14.80 18.89
N GLY A 366 25.16 -13.76 18.95
CA GLY A 366 25.61 -13.12 20.19
C GLY A 366 24.49 -12.53 21.05
N GLY A 367 23.39 -12.10 20.42
CA GLY A 367 22.19 -11.62 21.13
C GLY A 367 21.44 -12.69 21.93
N VAL A 368 21.68 -13.97 21.66
CA VAL A 368 21.12 -15.12 22.41
C VAL A 368 22.22 -15.88 23.16
N PHE A 369 23.43 -15.92 22.61
CA PHE A 369 24.57 -16.70 23.09
C PHE A 369 25.79 -15.79 23.36
N PRO A 370 25.94 -15.20 24.57
CA PRO A 370 26.93 -14.14 24.86
C PRO A 370 28.42 -14.53 24.80
N HIS A 371 28.75 -15.75 24.35
CA HIS A 371 30.12 -16.16 24.07
C HIS A 371 30.61 -15.65 22.71
N ILE A 372 29.70 -15.36 21.78
CA ILE A 372 30.00 -14.67 20.52
C ILE A 372 29.83 -13.16 20.72
N LYS A 373 30.81 -12.38 20.29
CA LYS A 373 30.83 -10.93 20.44
C LYS A 373 31.29 -10.26 19.16
N GLU A 374 30.55 -9.26 18.71
CA GLU A 374 30.87 -8.49 17.50
C GLU A 374 32.29 -7.91 17.47
N PRO A 375 32.84 -7.31 18.56
CA PRO A 375 34.21 -6.78 18.55
C PRO A 375 35.32 -7.80 18.25
N ASP A 376 35.09 -9.09 18.53
CA ASP A 376 36.12 -10.13 18.36
C ASP A 376 36.38 -10.45 16.87
N TYR A 377 35.50 -9.98 15.96
CA TYR A 377 35.62 -10.10 14.49
C TYR A 377 36.05 -8.78 13.82
N LEU A 378 36.27 -7.71 14.59
CA LEU A 378 36.66 -6.40 14.07
C LEU A 378 38.17 -6.17 14.27
N VAL A 379 38.82 -5.60 13.26
CA VAL A 379 40.23 -5.18 13.39
C VAL A 379 40.30 -3.97 14.33
N ASN A 380 40.88 -4.16 15.51
CA ASN A 380 41.17 -3.09 16.45
C ASN A 380 42.01 -2.01 15.77
N SER A 381 41.37 -0.89 15.43
CA SER A 381 41.97 0.24 14.70
C SER A 381 42.78 1.16 15.63
N PHE A 382 43.67 0.55 16.41
CA PHE A 382 44.60 1.18 17.34
C PHE A 382 46.03 0.67 17.09
N LEU A 383 46.57 1.06 15.94
CA LEU A 383 48.00 1.01 15.57
C LEU A 383 48.33 2.26 14.75
#